data_AF-A0A550GJ41-F1
#
_entry.id   AF-A0A550GJ41-F1
#
_cell.length_a   1.000
_cell.length_b   1.000
_cell.length_c   1.000
_cell.angle_alpha   90.00
_cell.angle_beta   90.00
_cell.angle_gamma   90.00
#
_symmetry.space_group_name_H-M   'P 1'
#
loop_
_entity.id
_entity.type
_entity.pdbx_description
1 polymer ?
#
loop_
_entity_poly.entity_id
_entity_poly.type
_entity_poly.pdbx_seq_one_letter_code
_entity_poly.pdbx_strand_id
1 'polypeptide(L)'
;MFEKACVNPEVLAQMALEDEEILQEALDGVLSKKDVVRKNSFQILNALSMQYPDKIYDRWDFFADLIREGNSFHKYIAIWIIANLTKADPENKFEKLFNDFYRLLGDKSVIPAGHVATKSGIIALAKPSL
;
A
#
# COMPACT_ATOMS: atom_id res chain seq x y z
N MET A 1 -8.04 1.08 -17.93
CA MET A 1 -7.42 2.43 -17.84
C MET A 1 -5.88 2.39 -17.78
N PHE A 2 -5.26 1.42 -17.10
CA PHE A 2 -3.85 1.50 -16.68
C PHE A 2 -2.79 0.93 -17.64
N GLU A 3 -3.09 0.74 -18.92
CA GLU A 3 -2.14 0.14 -19.88
C GLU A 3 -1.11 1.12 -20.45
N LYS A 4 -1.27 2.43 -20.20
CA LYS A 4 -0.31 3.48 -20.55
C LYS A 4 0.27 4.11 -19.28
N ALA A 5 1.51 4.60 -19.32
CA ALA A 5 2.16 5.20 -18.16
C ALA A 5 1.28 6.27 -17.49
N CYS A 6 1.14 6.19 -16.17
CA CYS A 6 0.37 7.13 -15.38
C CYS A 6 0.92 8.56 -15.55
N VAL A 7 0.14 9.43 -16.17
CA VAL A 7 0.57 10.80 -16.52
C VAL A 7 0.50 11.72 -15.28
N ASN A 8 -0.42 11.48 -14.35
CA ASN A 8 -0.49 12.18 -13.07
C ASN A 8 -1.17 11.32 -11.98
N PRO A 9 -0.41 10.72 -11.03
CA PRO A 9 -0.96 9.90 -9.95
C PRO A 9 -1.94 10.63 -9.02
N GLU A 10 -1.80 11.94 -8.85
CA GLU A 10 -2.61 12.74 -7.92
C GLU A 10 -4.03 12.94 -8.48
N VAL A 11 -4.13 13.28 -9.76
CA VAL A 11 -5.43 13.40 -10.46
C VAL A 11 -6.16 12.06 -10.45
N LEU A 12 -5.45 10.95 -10.66
CA LEU A 12 -6.07 9.63 -10.64
C LEU A 12 -6.44 9.15 -9.23
N ALA A 13 -5.70 9.56 -8.21
CA ALA A 13 -6.11 9.32 -6.82
C ALA A 13 -7.39 10.08 -6.47
N GLN A 14 -7.55 11.32 -6.97
CA GLN A 14 -8.79 12.08 -6.84
C GLN A 14 -9.95 11.35 -7.55
N MET A 15 -9.74 10.83 -8.75
CA MET A 15 -10.76 10.06 -9.47
C MET A 15 -11.13 8.77 -8.72
N ALA A 16 -10.14 8.02 -8.23
CA ALA A 16 -10.36 6.80 -7.45
C ALA A 16 -11.06 7.05 -6.10
N LEU A 17 -11.01 8.28 -5.58
CA LEU A 17 -11.76 8.68 -4.39
C LEU A 17 -13.25 8.88 -4.67
N GLU A 18 -13.59 9.28 -5.90
CA GLU A 18 -14.96 9.60 -6.31
C GLU A 18 -15.65 8.44 -7.05
N ASP A 19 -14.85 7.48 -7.55
CA ASP A 19 -15.32 6.35 -8.36
C ASP A 19 -14.76 5.02 -7.83
N GLU A 20 -15.65 4.23 -7.24
CA GLU A 20 -15.33 2.90 -6.69
C GLU A 20 -14.88 1.91 -7.79
N GLU A 21 -15.33 2.05 -9.03
CA GLU A 21 -14.89 1.19 -10.14
C GLU A 21 -13.41 1.43 -10.44
N ILE A 22 -12.96 2.69 -10.40
CA ILE A 22 -11.56 3.06 -10.59
C ILE A 22 -10.70 2.56 -9.43
N LEU A 23 -11.20 2.68 -8.19
CA LEU A 23 -10.52 2.13 -7.02
C LEU A 23 -10.36 0.61 -7.15
N GLN A 24 -11.42 -0.09 -7.52
CA GLN A 24 -11.38 -1.54 -7.71
C GLN A 24 -10.43 -1.94 -8.86
N GLU A 25 -10.44 -1.22 -9.99
CA GLU A 25 -9.50 -1.47 -11.08
C GLU A 25 -8.04 -1.29 -10.60
N ALA A 26 -7.78 -0.35 -9.70
CA ALA A 26 -6.45 -0.14 -9.13
C ALA A 26 -6.06 -1.27 -8.16
N LEU A 27 -6.98 -1.74 -7.31
CA LEU A 27 -6.74 -2.88 -6.42
C LEU A 27 -6.47 -4.17 -7.21
N ASP A 28 -7.24 -4.43 -8.26
CA ASP A 28 -7.01 -5.59 -9.13
C ASP A 28 -5.70 -5.44 -9.91
N GLY A 29 -5.40 -4.21 -10.34
CA GLY A 29 -4.22 -3.90 -11.13
C GLY A 29 -2.90 -4.14 -10.39
N VAL A 30 -2.84 -3.98 -9.06
CA VAL A 30 -1.61 -4.33 -8.31
C VAL A 30 -1.29 -5.83 -8.29
N LEU A 31 -2.27 -6.68 -8.60
CA LEU A 31 -2.09 -8.13 -8.76
C LEU A 31 -1.72 -8.53 -10.20
N SER A 32 -1.71 -7.56 -11.13
CA SER A 32 -1.47 -7.82 -12.54
C SER A 32 -0.06 -8.32 -12.80
N LYS A 33 0.05 -9.32 -13.70
CA LYS A 33 1.33 -9.77 -14.25
C LYS A 33 1.95 -8.76 -15.22
N LYS A 34 1.18 -7.81 -15.74
CA LYS A 34 1.68 -6.74 -16.61
C LYS A 34 2.33 -5.65 -15.74
N ASP A 35 3.64 -5.48 -15.84
CA ASP A 35 4.40 -4.53 -15.02
C ASP A 35 3.89 -3.09 -15.10
N VAL A 36 3.50 -2.63 -16.30
CA VAL A 36 2.96 -1.28 -16.50
C VAL A 36 1.66 -1.09 -15.71
N VAL A 37 0.74 -2.06 -15.79
CA VAL A 37 -0.53 -2.02 -15.07
C VAL A 37 -0.26 -2.00 -13.57
N ARG A 38 0.53 -2.95 -13.07
CA ARG A 38 0.87 -3.06 -11.65
C ARG A 38 1.52 -1.79 -11.10
N LYS A 39 2.46 -1.21 -11.84
CA LYS A 39 3.14 0.03 -11.46
C LYS A 39 2.18 1.21 -11.40
N ASN A 40 1.34 1.38 -12.42
CA ASN A 40 0.38 2.48 -12.47
C ASN A 40 -0.64 2.38 -11.34
N SER A 41 -1.19 1.19 -11.12
CA SER A 41 -2.11 0.91 -10.02
C SER A 41 -1.48 1.20 -8.66
N PHE A 42 -0.23 0.77 -8.44
CA PHE A 42 0.51 1.12 -7.23
C PHE A 42 0.66 2.63 -7.05
N GLN A 43 0.99 3.38 -8.11
CA GLN A 43 1.15 4.84 -8.01
C GLN A 43 -0.15 5.53 -7.56
N ILE A 44 -1.30 5.09 -8.07
CA ILE A 44 -2.61 5.61 -7.71
C ILE A 44 -2.93 5.30 -6.26
N LEU A 45 -2.84 4.03 -5.85
CA LEU A 45 -3.13 3.61 -4.47
C LEU A 45 -2.16 4.26 -3.48
N ASN A 46 -0.89 4.43 -3.85
CA ASN A 46 0.08 5.09 -3.00
C ASN A 46 -0.23 6.58 -2.83
N ALA A 47 -0.58 7.29 -3.91
CA ALA A 47 -1.03 8.68 -3.81
C ALA A 47 -2.30 8.80 -2.97
N LEU A 48 -3.28 7.92 -3.18
CA LEU A 48 -4.53 7.89 -2.42
C LEU A 48 -4.30 7.65 -0.93
N SER A 49 -3.51 6.63 -0.56
CA SER A 49 -3.15 6.35 0.84
C SER A 49 -2.33 7.45 1.49
N MET A 50 -1.50 8.19 0.74
CA MET A 50 -0.74 9.32 1.28
C MET A 50 -1.62 10.53 1.60
N GLN A 51 -2.58 10.84 0.72
CA GLN A 51 -3.37 12.07 0.77
C GLN A 51 -4.68 11.89 1.54
N TYR A 52 -5.33 10.73 1.40
CA TYR A 52 -6.64 10.43 1.95
C TYR A 52 -6.66 9.06 2.66
N PRO A 53 -5.79 8.82 3.66
CA PRO A 53 -5.66 7.50 4.26
C PRO A 53 -6.96 7.00 4.89
N ASP A 54 -7.77 7.87 5.50
CA ASP A 54 -9.09 7.52 6.06
C ASP A 54 -10.06 6.94 5.01
N LYS A 55 -9.90 7.31 3.74
CA LYS A 55 -10.82 6.98 2.65
C LYS A 55 -10.55 5.62 2.00
N ILE A 56 -9.33 5.11 2.16
CA ILE A 56 -8.92 3.79 1.67
C ILE A 56 -8.65 2.81 2.82
N TYR A 57 -8.83 3.24 4.07
CA TYR A 57 -8.58 2.43 5.25
C TYR A 57 -9.44 1.16 5.32
N ASP A 58 -10.65 1.19 4.76
CA ASP A 58 -11.53 0.04 4.68
C ASP A 58 -10.99 -1.09 3.76
N ARG A 59 -9.96 -0.81 2.95
CA ARG A 59 -9.19 -1.79 2.17
C ARG A 59 -7.95 -2.31 2.92
N TRP A 60 -7.78 -2.02 4.21
CA TRP A 60 -6.62 -2.45 5.00
C TRP A 60 -6.33 -3.94 4.86
N ASP A 61 -7.35 -4.78 5.00
CA ASP A 61 -7.18 -6.24 5.07
C ASP A 61 -6.65 -6.81 3.75
N PHE A 62 -7.04 -6.22 2.61
CA PHE A 62 -6.45 -6.54 1.31
C PHE A 62 -4.93 -6.36 1.31
N PHE A 63 -4.42 -5.22 1.80
CA PHE A 63 -2.97 -4.98 1.85
C PHE A 63 -2.28 -5.83 2.94
N ALA A 64 -2.94 -6.08 4.06
CA ALA A 64 -2.42 -6.96 5.10
C ALA A 64 -2.21 -8.40 4.57
N ASP A 65 -3.11 -8.89 3.73
CA ASP A 65 -2.97 -10.22 3.12
C ASP A 65 -1.81 -10.25 2.12
N LEU A 66 -1.57 -9.16 1.38
CA LEU A 66 -0.38 -9.04 0.53
C LEU A 66 0.94 -9.02 1.31
N ILE A 67 0.96 -8.52 2.55
CA ILE A 67 2.12 -8.64 3.45
C ILE A 67 2.38 -10.11 3.81
N ARG A 68 1.32 -10.84 4.15
CA ARG A 68 1.41 -12.22 4.66
C ARG A 68 1.70 -13.24 3.56
N GLU A 69 1.00 -13.14 2.44
CA GLU A 69 0.92 -14.18 1.41
C GLU A 69 1.51 -13.74 0.06
N GLY A 70 1.79 -12.44 -0.10
CA GLY A 70 2.27 -11.88 -1.35
C GLY A 70 3.70 -12.29 -1.72
N ASN A 71 4.00 -12.22 -3.02
CA ASN A 71 5.38 -12.25 -3.51
C ASN A 71 6.10 -10.92 -3.17
N SER A 72 7.40 -10.81 -3.48
CA SER A 72 8.18 -9.60 -3.21
C SER A 72 7.58 -8.32 -3.79
N PHE A 73 6.90 -8.40 -4.94
CA PHE A 73 6.24 -7.25 -5.54
C PHE A 73 4.99 -6.82 -4.75
N HIS A 74 4.13 -7.78 -4.42
CA HIS A 74 2.92 -7.51 -3.62
C HIS A 74 3.28 -6.98 -2.23
N LYS A 75 4.30 -7.56 -1.59
CA LYS A 75 4.80 -7.13 -0.29
C LYS A 75 5.32 -5.69 -0.33
N TYR A 76 6.13 -5.30 -1.33
CA TYR A 76 6.59 -3.91 -1.40
C TYR A 76 5.42 -2.95 -1.56
N ILE A 77 4.44 -3.28 -2.40
CA ILE A 77 3.25 -2.44 -2.62
C ILE A 77 2.54 -2.24 -1.29
N ALA A 78 2.23 -3.34 -0.61
CA ALA A 78 1.52 -3.31 0.66
C ALA A 78 2.30 -2.57 1.77
N ILE A 79 3.63 -2.70 1.83
CA ILE A 79 4.47 -1.98 2.80
C ILE A 79 4.24 -0.47 2.71
N TRP A 80 4.24 0.07 1.50
CA TRP A 80 4.07 1.50 1.29
C TRP A 80 2.66 1.96 1.69
N ILE A 81 1.64 1.22 1.26
CA ILE A 81 0.24 1.58 1.55
C ILE A 81 -0.05 1.50 3.05
N ILE A 82 0.29 0.37 3.70
CA ILE A 82 0.09 0.18 5.14
C ILE A 82 0.81 1.27 5.94
N ALA A 83 2.06 1.60 5.59
CA ALA A 83 2.80 2.66 6.28
C ALA A 83 2.11 4.03 6.18
N ASN A 84 1.45 4.34 5.07
CA ASN A 84 0.67 5.58 4.95
C ASN A 84 -0.63 5.50 5.75
N LEU A 85 -1.31 4.35 5.74
CA LEU A 85 -2.56 4.11 6.45
C LEU A 85 -2.42 4.20 7.97
N THR A 86 -1.23 3.96 8.54
CA THR A 86 -1.03 4.09 10.00
C THR A 86 -1.35 5.48 10.56
N LYS A 87 -1.36 6.53 9.71
CA LYS A 87 -1.75 7.89 10.08
C LYS A 87 -3.24 8.02 10.44
N ALA A 88 -4.06 7.07 9.99
CA ALA A 88 -5.50 7.03 10.12
C ALA A 88 -5.94 5.59 10.45
N ASP A 89 -5.38 5.04 11.54
CA ASP A 89 -5.62 3.66 11.98
C ASP A 89 -6.38 3.61 13.31
N PRO A 90 -7.68 3.97 13.33
CA PRO A 90 -8.46 4.07 14.56
C PRO A 90 -8.69 2.71 15.24
N GLU A 91 -8.60 1.61 14.50
CA GLU A 91 -8.81 0.25 15.03
C GLU A 91 -7.50 -0.44 15.48
N ASN A 92 -6.37 0.27 15.44
CA ASN A 92 -5.05 -0.26 15.76
C ASN A 92 -4.75 -1.56 15.00
N LYS A 93 -5.05 -1.56 13.69
CA LYS A 93 -4.79 -2.71 12.82
C LYS A 93 -3.28 -2.89 12.58
N PHE A 94 -2.48 -1.83 12.65
CA PHE A 94 -1.03 -1.97 12.51
C PHE A 94 -0.41 -2.79 13.65
N GLU A 95 -0.86 -2.60 14.88
CA GLU A 95 -0.42 -3.32 16.07
C GLU A 95 -0.62 -4.83 15.88
N LYS A 96 -1.76 -5.22 15.29
CA LYS A 96 -2.10 -6.61 14.97
C LYS A 96 -1.22 -7.16 13.83
N LEU A 97 -0.82 -6.31 12.88
CA LEU A 97 0.02 -6.66 11.74
C LEU A 97 1.53 -6.55 12.04
N PHE A 98 1.92 -5.96 13.17
CA PHE A 98 3.29 -5.54 13.47
C PHE A 98 4.32 -6.64 13.25
N ASN A 99 4.03 -7.83 13.79
CA ASN A 99 4.92 -8.99 13.69
C ASN A 99 4.97 -9.59 12.29
N ASP A 100 3.94 -9.45 11.46
CA ASP A 100 3.98 -9.86 10.06
C ASP A 100 4.80 -8.85 9.26
N PHE A 101 4.58 -7.55 9.49
CA PHE A 101 5.24 -6.45 8.81
C PHE A 101 6.76 -6.44 9.07
N TYR A 102 7.19 -6.45 10.33
CA TYR A 102 8.61 -6.35 10.68
C TYR A 102 9.41 -7.62 10.46
N ARG A 103 8.75 -8.79 10.37
CA ARG A 103 9.41 -10.04 9.96
C ARG A 103 9.96 -9.96 8.54
N LEU A 104 9.41 -9.08 7.70
CA LEU A 104 9.93 -8.85 6.35
C LEU A 104 11.34 -8.25 6.32
N LEU A 105 11.86 -7.70 7.44
CA LEU A 105 13.28 -7.34 7.55
C LEU A 105 14.21 -8.56 7.38
N GLY A 106 13.72 -9.75 7.73
CA GLY A 106 14.40 -11.03 7.52
C GLY A 106 13.89 -11.81 6.31
N ASP A 107 13.18 -11.18 5.36
CA ASP A 107 12.69 -11.86 4.16
C ASP A 107 13.86 -12.35 3.30
N LYS A 108 13.67 -13.48 2.58
CA LYS A 108 14.67 -14.03 1.66
C LYS A 108 15.03 -13.05 0.54
N SER A 109 14.08 -12.20 0.17
CA SER A 109 14.26 -11.13 -0.79
C SER A 109 14.65 -9.83 -0.08
N VAL A 110 15.71 -9.17 -0.54
CA VAL A 110 16.13 -7.86 -0.02
C VAL A 110 15.13 -6.74 -0.31
N ILE A 111 14.24 -6.92 -1.30
CA ILE A 111 13.26 -5.91 -1.72
C ILE A 111 12.28 -5.53 -0.57
N PRO A 112 11.48 -6.46 0.01
CA PRO A 112 10.63 -6.13 1.16
C PRO A 112 11.40 -5.57 2.35
N ALA A 113 12.56 -6.15 2.69
CA ALA A 113 13.37 -5.70 3.81
C ALA A 113 13.80 -4.22 3.68
N GLY A 114 14.29 -3.82 2.50
CA GLY A 114 14.69 -2.44 2.25
C GLY A 114 13.52 -1.46 2.32
N HIS A 115 12.33 -1.87 1.85
CA HIS A 115 11.14 -1.03 1.93
C HIS A 115 10.57 -0.91 3.34
N VAL A 116 10.58 -1.99 4.15
CA VAL A 116 10.21 -1.90 5.57
C VAL A 116 11.10 -0.88 6.27
N ALA A 117 12.43 -1.02 6.17
CA ALA A 117 13.37 -0.10 6.80
C ALA A 117 13.14 1.36 6.35
N THR A 118 12.87 1.58 5.06
CA THR A 118 12.60 2.90 4.50
C THR A 118 11.29 3.51 5.04
N LYS A 119 10.27 2.68 5.29
CA LYS A 119 8.91 3.14 5.63
C LYS A 119 8.58 3.14 7.11
N SER A 120 9.39 2.48 7.93
CA SER A 120 9.25 2.49 9.39
C SER A 120 9.25 3.88 10.00
N GLY A 121 9.95 4.86 9.41
CA GLY A 121 9.91 6.25 9.90
C GLY A 121 8.52 6.88 9.83
N ILE A 122 7.71 6.55 8.80
CA ILE A 122 6.33 7.04 8.69
C ILE A 122 5.47 6.44 9.82
N ILE A 123 5.66 5.15 10.07
CA ILE A 123 4.91 4.39 11.09
C ILE A 123 5.26 4.91 12.49
N ALA A 124 6.54 5.09 12.79
CA ALA A 124 7.01 5.59 14.08
C ALA A 124 6.50 7.01 14.38
N LEU A 125 6.39 7.87 13.35
CA LEU A 125 5.80 9.20 13.50
C LEU A 125 4.28 9.14 13.75
N ALA A 126 3.58 8.22 13.09
CA ALA A 126 2.13 8.06 13.23
C ALA A 126 1.74 7.38 14.56
N LYS A 127 2.59 6.47 15.04
CA LYS A 127 2.36 5.63 16.24
C LYS A 127 3.60 5.68 17.15
N PRO A 128 3.85 6.80 17.85
CA PRO A 128 5.06 7.00 18.66
C PRO A 128 5.16 6.12 19.92
N SER A 129 4.05 5.52 20.35
CA SER A 129 3.99 4.63 21.52
C SER A 129 4.12 3.14 21.19
N LEU A 130 4.40 2.82 19.92
CA LEU A 130 4.50 1.46 19.40
C LEU A 130 5.85 0.81 19.72
#